data_AF-A0A8X6VMH8-F1
#
_entry.id   AF-A0A8X6VMH8-F1
#
_cell.length_a   1.000
_cell.length_b   1.000
_cell.length_c   1.000
_cell.angle_alpha   90.00
_cell.angle_beta   90.00
_cell.angle_gamma   90.00
#
_symmetry.space_group_name_H-M   'P 1'
#
loop_
_entity.id
_entity.type
_entity.pdbx_description
1 polymer ?
#
loop_
_entity_poly.entity_id
_entity_poly.type
_entity_poly.pdbx_seq_one_letter_code
_entity_poly.pdbx_strand_id
1 'polypeptide(L)'
;MKKNKFLLKRKGVFPYSYFSNPEILNETCLPPKAAFFNNLSSTPVKDEDYDFALLVFRTFKCKKFADYLQLYQQLDVILLAEVFTSFRQKCLQFYKLDPCHFITAADLTWNAGLKYTKVELELFSDINMYLWIENSIRGGICFVGKRYALANNPFIPGFNKHEEESYIIAVDANNLYGYAISQPLPIGHFFWLTKDEVRNLDVFTLSSTDTVGYFLEVDILYPASLHDLHDFPLAADHLTITYDMLSPYQKKIIEEGDIHFPTQNRKLTPSFTFKTNFVVHYLNLKFYVQKGLIVKKIHRVLGFKQENWLESYVRFNNEKECLQEINLKKIF
;
A
#
# COMPACT_ATOMS: atom_id res chain seq x y z
N MET A 1 22.70 32.28 -19.84
CA MET A 1 21.64 31.33 -19.41
C MET A 1 22.12 29.90 -19.14
N LYS A 2 23.10 29.31 -19.86
CA LYS A 2 23.52 27.90 -19.63
C LYS A 2 24.13 27.61 -18.24
N LYS A 3 24.83 28.55 -17.60
CA LYS A 3 25.58 28.31 -16.35
C LYS A 3 24.72 28.06 -15.09
N ASN A 4 23.48 28.55 -15.06
CA ASN A 4 22.63 28.52 -13.86
C ASN A 4 21.41 27.59 -14.00
N LYS A 5 21.34 26.76 -15.04
CA LYS A 5 20.20 25.88 -15.31
C LYS A 5 19.92 24.91 -14.17
N PHE A 6 20.94 24.50 -13.41
CA PHE A 6 20.79 23.60 -12.26
C PHE A 6 19.88 24.18 -11.16
N LEU A 7 19.78 25.51 -11.05
CA LEU A 7 18.89 26.18 -10.10
C LEU A 7 17.40 25.98 -10.42
N LEU A 8 17.08 25.52 -11.63
CA LEU A 8 15.71 25.27 -12.10
C LEU A 8 15.41 23.77 -12.28
N LYS A 9 16.28 22.88 -11.76
CA LYS A 9 16.11 21.42 -11.89
C LYS A 9 15.54 20.74 -10.65
N ARG A 10 15.26 21.50 -9.59
CA ARG A 10 14.69 20.99 -8.34
C ARG A 10 13.63 21.94 -7.82
N LYS A 11 12.70 21.40 -7.03
CA LYS A 11 11.72 22.21 -6.30
C LYS A 11 12.44 23.16 -5.33
N GLY A 12 12.00 24.41 -5.29
CA GLY A 12 12.48 25.42 -4.32
C GLY A 12 11.81 25.25 -2.94
N VAL A 13 12.21 26.07 -1.98
CA VAL A 13 11.51 26.18 -0.68
C VAL A 13 10.71 27.47 -0.61
N PHE A 14 9.58 27.43 0.11
CA PHE A 14 8.68 28.57 0.28
C PHE A 14 8.19 28.66 1.73
N PRO A 15 8.18 29.86 2.36
CA PRO A 15 7.77 30.01 3.75
C PRO A 15 6.24 30.20 3.84
N TYR A 16 5.49 29.09 3.70
CA TYR A 16 4.02 29.14 3.63
C TYR A 16 3.36 29.80 4.84
N SER A 17 3.84 29.51 6.04
CA SER A 17 3.29 30.08 7.28
C SER A 17 3.59 31.57 7.43
N TYR A 18 4.71 32.03 6.85
CA TYR A 18 5.08 33.44 6.85
C TYR A 18 4.23 34.23 5.87
N PHE A 19 3.91 33.66 4.70
CA PHE A 19 3.12 34.33 3.67
C PHE A 19 1.62 34.41 4.05
N SER A 20 1.30 35.23 5.06
CA SER A 20 -0.03 35.36 5.65
C SER A 20 -0.87 36.47 5.02
N ASN A 21 -0.25 37.42 4.32
CA ASN A 21 -0.95 38.53 3.67
C ASN A 21 -0.19 39.03 2.42
N PRO A 22 -0.85 39.76 1.49
CA PRO A 22 -0.21 40.23 0.27
C PRO A 22 0.88 41.30 0.45
N GLU A 23 0.91 42.05 1.57
CA GLU A 23 1.88 43.12 1.77
C GLU A 23 3.32 42.59 1.84
N ILE A 24 3.49 41.36 2.33
CA ILE A 24 4.74 40.62 2.37
C ILE A 24 5.41 40.50 1.00
N LEU A 25 4.62 40.50 -0.09
CA LEU A 25 5.16 40.47 -1.45
C LEU A 25 6.00 41.71 -1.80
N ASN A 26 5.84 42.81 -1.07
CA ASN A 26 6.61 44.03 -1.27
C ASN A 26 7.98 44.03 -0.56
N GLU A 27 8.25 43.05 0.32
CA GLU A 27 9.54 42.91 0.98
C GLU A 27 10.67 42.80 -0.05
N THR A 28 11.77 43.52 0.19
CA THR A 28 12.89 43.62 -0.76
C THR A 28 13.99 42.58 -0.54
N CYS A 29 13.79 41.67 0.41
CA CYS A 29 14.70 40.59 0.73
C CYS A 29 13.95 39.27 0.87
N LEU A 30 14.69 38.16 0.85
CA LEU A 30 14.12 36.87 1.19
C LEU A 30 13.88 36.83 2.72
N PRO A 31 12.74 36.29 3.20
CA PRO A 31 12.47 36.16 4.63
C PRO A 31 13.59 35.42 5.37
N PRO A 32 13.78 35.68 6.67
CA PRO A 32 14.80 35.01 7.47
C PRO A 32 14.54 33.49 7.51
N LYS A 33 15.59 32.69 7.69
CA LYS A 33 15.49 31.22 7.72
C LYS A 33 14.43 30.69 8.69
N ALA A 34 14.27 31.34 9.84
CA ALA A 34 13.24 31.00 10.83
C ALA A 34 11.80 31.07 10.27
N ALA A 35 11.54 31.92 9.27
CA ALA A 35 10.25 32.05 8.62
C ALA A 35 9.89 30.84 7.74
N PHE A 36 10.85 29.98 7.39
CA PHE A 36 10.65 28.78 6.58
C PHE A 36 10.35 27.53 7.44
N PHE A 37 9.94 27.71 8.70
CA PHE A 37 9.53 26.60 9.55
C PHE A 37 8.29 25.90 8.97
N ASN A 38 8.35 24.57 8.85
CA ASN A 38 7.25 23.79 8.31
C ASN A 38 6.30 23.35 9.44
N ASN A 39 5.14 23.99 9.52
CA ASN A 39 4.12 23.67 10.54
C ASN A 39 3.53 22.26 10.38
N LEU A 40 3.52 21.69 9.17
CA LEU A 40 2.96 20.36 8.92
C LEU A 40 3.87 19.25 9.44
N SER A 41 5.19 19.40 9.28
CA SER A 41 6.16 18.42 9.78
C SER A 41 6.78 18.81 11.13
N SER A 42 6.50 20.02 11.64
CA SER A 42 7.13 20.59 12.83
C SER A 42 8.67 20.57 12.78
N THR A 43 9.22 20.85 11.60
CA THR A 43 10.68 20.86 11.37
C THR A 43 11.16 22.17 10.76
N PRO A 44 12.35 22.66 11.15
CA PRO A 44 12.98 23.79 10.46
C PRO A 44 13.39 23.41 9.03
N VAL A 45 13.55 24.43 8.17
CA VAL A 45 14.17 24.23 6.85
C VAL A 45 15.64 23.83 7.01
N LYS A 46 16.12 22.93 6.15
CA LYS A 46 17.53 22.55 6.09
C LYS A 46 18.37 23.73 5.61
N ASP A 47 19.59 23.83 6.12
CA ASP A 47 20.57 24.87 5.78
C ASP A 47 20.81 24.93 4.27
N GLU A 48 21.06 23.78 3.65
CA GLU A 48 21.27 23.63 2.21
C GLU A 48 20.10 24.16 1.37
N ASP A 49 18.88 23.94 1.82
CA ASP A 49 17.67 24.36 1.09
C ASP A 49 17.45 25.87 1.20
N TYR A 50 17.75 26.46 2.37
CA TYR A 50 17.68 27.91 2.56
C TYR A 50 18.79 28.65 1.81
N ASP A 51 20.02 28.12 1.85
CA ASP A 51 21.15 28.66 1.09
C ASP A 51 20.88 28.60 -0.42
N PHE A 52 20.23 27.52 -0.88
CA PHE A 52 19.76 27.41 -2.25
C PHE A 52 18.73 28.48 -2.59
N ALA A 53 17.75 28.75 -1.72
CA ALA A 53 16.77 29.82 -1.93
C ALA A 53 17.43 31.21 -2.01
N LEU A 54 18.41 31.49 -1.14
CA LEU A 54 19.21 32.72 -1.20
C LEU A 54 19.97 32.84 -2.51
N LEU A 55 20.58 31.74 -2.97
CA LEU A 55 21.30 31.69 -4.24
C LEU A 55 20.36 31.94 -5.42
N VAL A 56 19.15 31.34 -5.41
CA VAL A 56 18.11 31.57 -6.42
C VAL A 56 17.69 33.04 -6.42
N PHE A 57 17.33 33.61 -5.27
CA PHE A 57 16.91 35.00 -5.14
C PHE A 57 17.95 35.97 -5.71
N ARG A 58 19.24 35.77 -5.37
CA ARG A 58 20.35 36.59 -5.86
C ARG A 58 20.62 36.37 -7.35
N THR A 59 20.64 35.12 -7.81
CA THR A 59 21.02 34.76 -9.18
C THR A 59 20.01 35.23 -10.21
N PHE A 60 18.72 35.13 -9.88
CA PHE A 60 17.62 35.61 -10.73
C PHE A 60 17.29 37.09 -10.51
N LYS A 61 18.07 37.77 -9.65
CA LYS A 61 17.96 39.21 -9.35
C LYS A 61 16.55 39.60 -8.91
N CYS A 62 15.93 38.77 -8.06
CA CYS A 62 14.66 39.10 -7.41
C CYS A 62 14.85 40.40 -6.62
N LYS A 63 14.01 41.40 -6.88
CA LYS A 63 14.01 42.69 -6.18
C LYS A 63 13.04 42.67 -5.01
N LYS A 64 11.95 41.94 -5.17
CA LYS A 64 10.89 41.77 -4.18
C LYS A 64 10.62 40.29 -3.92
N PHE A 65 10.01 39.99 -2.78
CA PHE A 65 9.50 38.66 -2.50
C PHE A 65 8.46 38.21 -3.53
N ALA A 66 7.71 39.14 -4.13
CA ALA A 66 6.87 38.89 -5.30
C ALA A 66 7.61 38.21 -6.48
N ASP A 67 8.83 38.65 -6.79
CA ASP A 67 9.62 38.10 -7.89
C ASP A 67 10.06 36.66 -7.58
N TYR A 68 10.39 36.40 -6.32
CA TYR A 68 10.73 35.06 -5.84
C TYR A 68 9.51 34.13 -5.89
N LEU A 69 8.34 34.59 -5.44
CA LEU A 69 7.09 33.83 -5.53
C LEU A 69 6.74 33.49 -6.99
N GLN A 70 6.83 34.46 -7.89
CA GLN A 70 6.56 34.24 -9.31
C GLN A 70 7.50 33.18 -9.90
N LEU A 71 8.81 33.27 -9.61
CA LEU A 71 9.78 32.29 -10.06
C LEU A 71 9.50 30.89 -9.46
N TYR A 72 9.20 30.83 -8.16
CA TYR A 72 8.84 29.60 -7.46
C TYR A 72 7.61 28.92 -8.09
N GLN A 73 6.54 29.68 -8.34
CA GLN A 73 5.31 29.16 -8.96
C GLN A 73 5.52 28.72 -10.42
N GLN A 74 6.24 29.51 -11.21
CA GLN A 74 6.58 29.15 -12.58
C GLN A 74 7.40 27.86 -12.63
N LEU A 75 8.34 27.71 -11.71
CA LEU A 75 9.16 26.51 -11.61
C LEU A 75 8.32 25.28 -11.25
N ASP A 76 7.43 25.37 -10.26
CA ASP A 76 6.51 24.28 -9.89
C ASP A 76 5.64 23.84 -11.09
N VAL A 77 5.11 24.79 -11.86
CA VAL A 77 4.29 24.49 -13.06
C VAL A 77 5.13 23.84 -14.16
N ILE A 78 6.33 24.35 -14.45
CA ILE A 78 7.20 23.81 -15.49
C ILE A 78 7.68 22.41 -15.13
N LEU A 79 8.08 22.17 -13.87
CA LEU A 79 8.50 20.85 -13.41
C LEU A 79 7.36 19.84 -13.51
N LEU A 80 6.14 20.22 -13.11
CA LEU A 80 4.96 19.37 -13.27
C LEU A 80 4.68 19.07 -14.75
N ALA A 81 4.74 20.09 -15.62
CA ALA A 81 4.52 19.93 -17.05
C ALA A 81 5.56 18.99 -17.68
N GLU A 82 6.83 19.08 -17.29
CA GLU A 82 7.91 18.21 -17.78
C GLU A 82 7.66 16.75 -17.38
N VAL A 83 7.39 16.50 -16.09
CA VAL A 83 7.11 15.16 -15.57
C VAL A 83 5.86 14.58 -16.24
N PHE A 84 4.79 15.36 -16.34
CA PHE A 84 3.54 14.90 -16.94
C PHE A 84 3.67 14.66 -18.44
N THR A 85 4.41 15.50 -19.17
CA THR A 85 4.68 15.29 -20.60
C THR A 85 5.47 14.00 -20.82
N SER A 86 6.50 13.75 -20.00
CA SER A 86 7.26 12.49 -20.04
C SER A 86 6.36 11.28 -19.72
N PHE A 87 5.53 11.38 -18.69
CA PHE A 87 4.56 10.35 -18.32
C PHE A 87 3.58 10.06 -19.47
N ARG A 88 3.00 11.10 -20.09
CA ARG A 88 2.10 11.00 -21.24
C ARG A 88 2.75 10.31 -22.43
N GLN A 89 3.99 10.69 -22.76
CA GLN A 89 4.75 10.04 -23.84
C GLN A 89 4.95 8.55 -23.56
N LYS A 90 5.34 8.18 -22.33
CA LYS A 90 5.52 6.76 -21.93
C LYS A 90 4.20 5.99 -21.98
N CYS A 91 3.10 6.55 -21.48
CA CYS A 91 1.78 5.91 -21.52
C CYS A 91 1.29 5.68 -22.96
N LEU A 92 1.46 6.67 -23.84
CA LEU A 92 1.18 6.53 -25.26
C LEU A 92 2.10 5.50 -25.92
N GLN A 93 3.37 5.43 -25.53
CA GLN A 93 4.30 4.46 -26.07
C GLN A 93 3.94 3.03 -25.66
N PHE A 94 3.73 2.78 -24.36
CA PHE A 94 3.58 1.45 -23.77
C PHE A 94 2.15 0.93 -23.83
N TYR A 95 1.17 1.75 -23.44
CA TYR A 95 -0.24 1.33 -23.32
C TYR A 95 -1.08 1.75 -24.52
N LYS A 96 -0.56 2.64 -25.38
CA LYS A 96 -1.33 3.28 -26.46
C LYS A 96 -2.57 3.99 -25.91
N LEU A 97 -2.47 4.54 -24.71
CA LEU A 97 -3.53 5.26 -24.00
C LEU A 97 -2.98 6.62 -23.57
N ASP A 98 -3.79 7.66 -23.74
CA ASP A 98 -3.45 9.00 -23.27
C ASP A 98 -3.92 9.17 -21.81
N PRO A 99 -3.02 9.39 -20.84
CA PRO A 99 -3.41 9.58 -19.44
C PRO A 99 -4.36 10.75 -19.22
N CYS A 100 -4.44 11.73 -20.15
CA CYS A 100 -5.39 12.84 -20.05
C CYS A 100 -6.87 12.43 -20.14
N HIS A 101 -7.17 11.18 -20.54
CA HIS A 101 -8.54 10.66 -20.60
C HIS A 101 -8.96 9.89 -19.33
N PHE A 102 -8.09 9.80 -18.33
CA PHE A 102 -8.35 9.07 -17.10
C PHE A 102 -8.25 10.01 -15.90
N ILE A 103 -9.11 9.79 -14.90
CA ILE A 103 -9.13 10.63 -13.70
C ILE A 103 -7.92 10.31 -12.81
N THR A 104 -7.50 9.04 -12.78
CA THR A 104 -6.41 8.57 -11.92
C THR A 104 -5.46 7.63 -12.64
N ALA A 105 -4.26 7.45 -12.10
CA ALA A 105 -3.33 6.44 -12.58
C ALA A 105 -3.86 5.00 -12.39
N ALA A 106 -4.70 4.78 -11.36
CA ALA A 106 -5.36 3.48 -11.13
C ALA A 106 -6.36 3.14 -12.25
N ASP A 107 -7.15 4.12 -12.66
CA ASP A 107 -8.09 4.00 -13.78
C ASP A 107 -7.36 3.74 -15.11
N LEU A 108 -6.28 4.50 -15.37
CA LEU A 108 -5.41 4.27 -16.52
C LEU A 108 -4.81 2.86 -16.53
N THR A 109 -4.23 2.39 -15.42
CA THR A 109 -3.56 1.07 -15.39
C THR A 109 -4.57 -0.07 -15.48
N TRP A 110 -5.76 0.09 -14.92
CA TRP A 110 -6.84 -0.89 -15.07
C TRP A 110 -7.27 -1.02 -16.54
N ASN A 111 -7.54 0.11 -17.20
CA ASN A 111 -7.90 0.11 -18.62
C ASN A 111 -6.75 -0.37 -19.52
N ALA A 112 -5.50 -0.05 -19.19
CA ALA A 112 -4.34 -0.57 -19.88
C ALA A 112 -4.25 -2.09 -19.75
N GLY A 113 -4.48 -2.64 -18.55
CA GLY A 113 -4.52 -4.08 -18.28
C GLY A 113 -5.62 -4.77 -19.08
N LEU A 114 -6.86 -4.26 -19.05
CA LEU A 114 -7.98 -4.79 -19.83
C LEU A 114 -7.68 -4.76 -21.34
N LYS A 115 -7.16 -3.64 -21.86
CA LYS A 115 -6.80 -3.50 -23.28
C LYS A 115 -5.67 -4.45 -23.69
N TYR A 116 -4.67 -4.62 -22.83
CA TYR A 116 -3.50 -5.46 -23.08
C TYR A 116 -3.90 -6.95 -23.15
N THR A 117 -4.67 -7.39 -22.17
CA THR A 117 -5.05 -8.80 -21.97
C THR A 117 -6.25 -9.20 -22.83
N LYS A 118 -7.10 -8.23 -23.19
CA LYS A 118 -8.38 -8.42 -23.89
C LYS A 118 -9.31 -9.38 -23.15
N VAL A 119 -9.16 -9.48 -21.83
CA VAL A 119 -10.04 -10.28 -20.99
C VAL A 119 -11.44 -9.70 -21.03
N GLU A 120 -12.45 -10.58 -21.00
CA GLU A 120 -13.84 -10.21 -20.75
C GLU A 120 -14.18 -10.67 -19.32
N LEU A 121 -14.42 -9.71 -18.43
CA LEU A 121 -14.78 -9.97 -17.05
C LEU A 121 -16.30 -9.93 -16.89
N GLU A 122 -16.88 -11.01 -16.40
CA GLU A 122 -18.28 -11.03 -16.01
C GLU A 122 -18.48 -10.22 -14.72
N LEU A 123 -19.50 -9.37 -14.71
CA LEU A 123 -19.91 -8.66 -13.50
C LEU A 123 -20.93 -9.49 -12.72
N PHE A 124 -20.93 -9.35 -11.39
CA PHE A 124 -21.98 -9.94 -10.57
C PHE A 124 -23.35 -9.39 -10.96
N SER A 125 -24.28 -10.29 -11.29
CA SER A 125 -25.69 -9.98 -11.56
C SER A 125 -26.57 -10.09 -10.31
N ASP A 126 -26.12 -10.82 -9.28
CA ASP A 126 -26.79 -10.97 -7.98
C ASP A 126 -26.15 -10.07 -6.92
N ILE A 127 -26.94 -9.15 -6.38
CA ILE A 127 -26.52 -8.24 -5.30
C ILE A 127 -26.09 -8.99 -4.02
N ASN A 128 -26.68 -10.14 -3.73
CA ASN A 128 -26.30 -10.92 -2.55
C ASN A 128 -24.91 -11.53 -2.71
N MET A 129 -24.56 -11.95 -3.93
CA MET A 129 -23.22 -12.45 -4.25
C MET A 129 -22.18 -11.33 -4.15
N TYR A 130 -22.51 -10.14 -4.69
CA TYR A 130 -21.66 -8.95 -4.55
C TYR A 130 -21.42 -8.61 -3.08
N LEU A 131 -22.48 -8.45 -2.28
CA LEU A 131 -22.37 -8.13 -0.86
C LEU A 131 -21.64 -9.22 -0.07
N TRP A 132 -21.79 -10.49 -0.45
CA TRP A 132 -21.08 -11.60 0.19
C TRP A 132 -19.57 -11.52 -0.02
N ILE A 133 -19.12 -11.22 -1.24
CA ILE A 133 -17.70 -11.01 -1.55
C ILE A 133 -17.20 -9.71 -0.91
N GLU A 134 -17.93 -8.60 -1.05
CA GLU A 134 -17.53 -7.29 -0.54
C GLU A 134 -17.29 -7.31 0.97
N ASN A 135 -18.21 -7.91 1.75
CA ASN A 135 -18.07 -8.04 3.19
C ASN A 135 -16.91 -8.95 3.61
N SER A 136 -16.38 -9.74 2.68
CA SER A 136 -15.31 -10.71 2.88
C SER A 136 -13.93 -10.18 2.44
N ILE A 137 -13.87 -9.01 1.78
CA ILE A 137 -12.61 -8.37 1.41
C ILE A 137 -11.88 -7.92 2.68
N ARG A 138 -10.58 -8.22 2.76
CA ARG A 138 -9.69 -7.81 3.84
C ARG A 138 -8.47 -7.10 3.28
N GLY A 139 -7.92 -6.18 4.07
CA GLY A 139 -6.67 -5.48 3.76
C GLY A 139 -5.42 -6.29 4.14
N GLY A 140 -4.27 -5.63 4.09
CA GLY A 140 -3.01 -6.19 4.57
C GLY A 140 -3.03 -6.38 6.09
N ILE A 141 -2.44 -7.48 6.55
CA ILE A 141 -2.27 -7.74 7.98
C ILE A 141 -1.10 -6.88 8.48
N CYS A 142 -1.36 -6.06 9.51
CA CYS A 142 -0.33 -5.36 10.27
C CYS A 142 -0.27 -5.96 11.67
N PHE A 143 0.85 -6.56 12.03
CA PHE A 143 1.03 -7.26 13.29
C PHE A 143 2.35 -6.87 13.95
N VAL A 144 2.30 -6.55 15.24
CA VAL A 144 3.48 -6.24 16.07
C VAL A 144 3.46 -7.19 17.26
N GLY A 145 4.14 -8.33 17.13
CA GLY A 145 4.22 -9.35 18.18
C GLY A 145 5.13 -8.94 19.34
N LYS A 146 6.23 -8.23 19.06
CA LYS A 146 7.17 -7.69 20.05
C LYS A 146 7.33 -6.18 19.85
N ARG A 147 7.00 -5.39 20.88
CA ARG A 147 6.97 -3.92 20.79
C ARG A 147 8.35 -3.28 20.62
N TYR A 148 9.38 -3.89 21.20
CA TYR A 148 10.76 -3.40 21.13
C TYR A 148 11.73 -4.58 21.08
N ALA A 149 12.65 -4.52 20.15
CA ALA A 149 13.77 -5.45 20.04
C ALA A 149 15.03 -4.63 19.77
N LEU A 150 16.08 -4.90 20.54
CA LEU A 150 17.41 -4.35 20.33
C LEU A 150 18.34 -5.50 19.98
N ALA A 151 19.00 -5.40 18.84
CA ALA A 151 20.03 -6.33 18.43
C ALA A 151 21.31 -6.07 19.26
N ASN A 152 22.08 -7.11 19.58
CA ASN A 152 23.41 -6.98 20.17
C ASN A 152 24.44 -7.45 19.15
N ASN A 153 25.07 -6.55 18.39
CA ASN A 153 26.10 -6.94 17.44
C ASN A 153 27.21 -5.89 17.31
N PRO A 154 28.41 -6.27 16.84
CA PRO A 154 29.58 -5.39 16.82
C PRO A 154 29.46 -4.14 15.92
N PHE A 155 28.43 -4.05 15.07
CA PHE A 155 28.28 -2.97 14.09
C PHE A 155 27.48 -1.77 14.59
N ILE A 156 26.94 -1.82 15.81
CA ILE A 156 26.10 -0.75 16.37
C ILE A 156 26.66 -0.22 17.70
N PRO A 157 26.40 1.05 18.05
CA PRO A 157 26.74 1.58 19.37
C PRO A 157 26.04 0.79 20.49
N GLY A 158 26.77 0.50 21.57
CA GLY A 158 26.22 -0.22 22.74
C GLY A 158 26.40 -1.74 22.72
N PHE A 159 27.18 -2.29 21.78
CA PHE A 159 27.53 -3.71 21.76
C PHE A 159 28.15 -4.19 23.08
N ASN A 160 27.61 -5.30 23.61
CA ASN A 160 28.13 -5.97 24.78
C ASN A 160 28.70 -7.35 24.40
N LYS A 161 30.04 -7.48 24.44
CA LYS A 161 30.77 -8.73 24.17
C LYS A 161 30.49 -9.86 25.16
N HIS A 162 29.82 -9.56 26.28
CA HIS A 162 29.46 -10.54 27.30
C HIS A 162 28.03 -11.08 27.14
N GLU A 163 27.26 -10.54 26.19
CA GLU A 163 25.93 -11.00 25.83
C GLU A 163 25.96 -11.73 24.48
N GLU A 164 24.95 -12.56 24.22
CA GLU A 164 24.82 -13.27 22.95
C GLU A 164 24.66 -12.28 21.79
N GLU A 165 25.33 -12.56 20.67
CA GLU A 165 25.17 -11.76 19.47
C GLU A 165 23.79 -11.98 18.85
N SER A 166 23.12 -10.91 18.48
CA SER A 166 21.84 -10.94 17.78
C SER A 166 21.76 -9.90 16.68
N TYR A 167 21.00 -10.23 15.64
CA TYR A 167 20.83 -9.42 14.45
C TYR A 167 19.34 -9.28 14.14
N ILE A 168 18.94 -8.14 13.59
CA ILE A 168 17.59 -7.90 13.08
C ILE A 168 17.69 -7.79 11.57
N ILE A 169 16.90 -8.60 10.86
CA ILE A 169 16.77 -8.54 9.41
C ILE A 169 15.46 -7.88 9.02
N ALA A 170 15.52 -6.93 8.09
CA ALA A 170 14.35 -6.37 7.42
C ALA A 170 14.21 -7.04 6.05
N VAL A 171 13.08 -7.70 5.82
CA VAL A 171 12.75 -8.35 4.54
C VAL A 171 11.52 -7.67 3.96
N ASP A 172 11.60 -7.32 2.68
CA ASP A 172 10.49 -6.75 1.92
C ASP A 172 10.24 -7.60 0.67
N ALA A 173 8.97 -7.84 0.38
CA ALA A 173 8.56 -8.64 -0.78
C ALA A 173 8.41 -7.73 -2.01
N ASN A 174 9.37 -7.82 -2.93
CA ASN A 174 9.35 -7.09 -4.19
C ASN A 174 8.05 -7.38 -4.97
N ASN A 175 7.26 -6.33 -5.22
CA ASN A 175 6.01 -6.41 -5.97
C ASN A 175 5.04 -7.51 -5.47
N LEU A 176 4.82 -7.56 -4.16
CA LEU A 176 3.93 -8.54 -3.50
C LEU A 176 2.56 -8.66 -4.18
N TYR A 177 1.90 -7.53 -4.44
CA TYR A 177 0.59 -7.52 -5.10
C TYR A 177 0.69 -7.93 -6.57
N GLY A 178 1.75 -7.56 -7.28
CA GLY A 178 2.00 -8.01 -8.65
C GLY A 178 2.11 -9.54 -8.75
N TYR A 179 2.81 -10.18 -7.80
CA TYR A 179 2.83 -11.64 -7.69
C TYR A 179 1.43 -12.22 -7.44
N ALA A 180 0.68 -11.65 -6.48
CA ALA A 180 -0.65 -12.12 -6.12
C ALA A 180 -1.67 -12.00 -7.27
N ILE A 181 -1.68 -10.87 -7.98
CA ILE A 181 -2.60 -10.66 -9.13
C ILE A 181 -2.14 -11.40 -10.40
N SER A 182 -0.91 -11.94 -10.41
CA SER A 182 -0.44 -12.82 -11.48
C SER A 182 -0.87 -14.27 -11.29
N GLN A 183 -1.48 -14.59 -10.14
CA GLN A 183 -2.10 -15.90 -9.92
C GLN A 183 -3.42 -16.00 -10.70
N PRO A 184 -3.99 -17.21 -10.85
CA PRO A 184 -5.32 -17.38 -11.41
C PRO A 184 -6.35 -16.56 -10.60
N LEU A 185 -7.08 -15.69 -11.29
CA LEU A 185 -8.11 -14.83 -10.70
C LEU A 185 -9.46 -15.11 -11.35
N PRO A 186 -10.59 -14.89 -10.63
CA PRO A 186 -11.91 -15.00 -11.21
C PRO A 186 -12.08 -14.11 -12.44
N ILE A 187 -12.63 -14.68 -13.51
CA ILE A 187 -12.99 -13.94 -14.74
C ILE A 187 -14.50 -13.99 -15.03
N GLY A 188 -15.23 -14.95 -14.46
CA GLY A 188 -16.68 -15.05 -14.66
C GLY A 188 -17.23 -16.43 -14.38
N HIS A 189 -18.41 -16.71 -14.94
CA HIS A 189 -19.22 -17.91 -14.71
C HIS A 189 -19.38 -18.21 -13.22
N PHE A 190 -19.98 -17.26 -12.50
CA PHE A 190 -20.19 -17.40 -11.07
C PHE A 190 -21.43 -18.27 -10.79
N PHE A 191 -21.29 -19.30 -9.97
CA PHE A 191 -22.41 -20.18 -9.61
C PHE A 191 -22.32 -20.70 -8.18
N TRP A 192 -23.46 -20.75 -7.50
CA TRP A 192 -23.59 -21.38 -6.19
C TRP A 192 -23.71 -22.89 -6.35
N LEU A 193 -22.95 -23.64 -5.56
CA LEU A 193 -23.10 -25.08 -5.48
C LEU A 193 -24.36 -25.44 -4.69
N THR A 194 -25.04 -26.51 -5.11
CA THR A 194 -26.10 -27.17 -4.36
C THR A 194 -25.55 -27.81 -3.09
N LYS A 195 -26.42 -28.14 -2.15
CA LYS A 195 -26.02 -28.79 -0.88
C LYS A 195 -25.30 -30.12 -1.10
N ASP A 196 -25.70 -30.88 -2.11
CA ASP A 196 -25.07 -32.18 -2.41
C ASP A 196 -23.70 -32.00 -3.09
N GLU A 197 -23.55 -31.01 -3.97
CA GLU A 197 -22.24 -30.65 -4.52
C GLU A 197 -21.28 -30.16 -3.43
N VAL A 198 -21.76 -29.34 -2.49
CA VAL A 198 -20.94 -28.89 -1.34
C VAL A 198 -20.46 -30.07 -0.49
N ARG A 199 -21.31 -31.08 -0.26
CA ARG A 199 -20.93 -32.28 0.52
C ARG A 199 -19.88 -33.14 -0.18
N ASN A 200 -19.89 -33.15 -1.51
CA ASN A 200 -19.00 -33.97 -2.34
C ASN A 200 -17.76 -33.22 -2.82
N LEU A 201 -17.65 -31.92 -2.53
CA LEU A 201 -16.51 -31.10 -2.94
C LEU A 201 -15.29 -31.37 -2.06
N ASP A 202 -14.22 -31.88 -2.67
CA ASP A 202 -12.90 -31.94 -2.05
C ASP A 202 -11.95 -30.91 -2.67
N VAL A 203 -11.93 -29.71 -2.07
CA VAL A 203 -11.06 -28.62 -2.52
C VAL A 203 -9.56 -28.88 -2.34
N PHE A 204 -9.16 -29.90 -1.56
CA PHE A 204 -7.75 -30.20 -1.32
C PHE A 204 -7.12 -30.93 -2.50
N THR A 205 -7.93 -31.58 -3.33
CA THR A 205 -7.50 -32.21 -4.60
C THR A 205 -7.25 -31.20 -5.71
N LEU A 206 -7.83 -29.99 -5.60
CA LEU A 206 -7.74 -28.96 -6.62
C LEU A 206 -6.34 -28.34 -6.69
N SER A 207 -5.96 -27.95 -7.91
CA SER A 207 -4.75 -27.23 -8.24
C SER A 207 -5.03 -25.75 -8.49
N SER A 208 -3.99 -24.91 -8.50
CA SER A 208 -4.12 -23.52 -8.95
C SER A 208 -4.37 -23.45 -10.46
N THR A 209 -3.93 -24.44 -11.23
CA THR A 209 -4.07 -24.44 -12.70
C THR A 209 -5.43 -24.94 -13.19
N ASP A 210 -6.31 -25.35 -12.27
CA ASP A 210 -7.66 -25.77 -12.63
C ASP A 210 -8.46 -24.57 -13.15
N THR A 211 -9.33 -24.82 -14.13
CA THR A 211 -10.15 -23.79 -14.78
C THR A 211 -11.23 -23.22 -13.86
N VAL A 212 -11.61 -23.96 -12.82
CA VAL A 212 -12.63 -23.57 -11.84
C VAL A 212 -11.99 -23.40 -10.48
N GLY A 213 -12.17 -22.21 -9.90
CA GLY A 213 -11.82 -21.87 -8.53
C GLY A 213 -13.06 -21.77 -7.64
N TYR A 214 -12.83 -21.70 -6.33
CA TYR A 214 -13.90 -21.61 -5.34
C TYR A 214 -13.61 -20.62 -4.22
N PHE A 215 -14.65 -19.90 -3.80
CA PHE A 215 -14.73 -19.26 -2.50
C PHE A 215 -15.65 -20.07 -1.60
N LEU A 216 -15.22 -20.33 -0.36
CA LEU A 216 -15.97 -21.14 0.60
C LEU A 216 -16.30 -20.32 1.83
N GLU A 217 -17.52 -20.43 2.34
CA GLU A 217 -17.89 -19.99 3.68
C GLU A 217 -17.77 -21.16 4.64
N VAL A 218 -16.87 -21.05 5.61
CA VAL A 218 -16.50 -22.16 6.49
C VAL A 218 -16.44 -21.75 7.96
N ASP A 219 -16.66 -22.73 8.84
CA ASP A 219 -16.26 -22.63 10.23
C ASP A 219 -14.87 -23.26 10.39
N ILE A 220 -13.91 -22.51 10.94
CA ILE A 220 -12.53 -22.95 11.10
C ILE A 220 -12.11 -22.89 12.57
N LEU A 221 -11.59 -24.01 13.07
CA LEU A 221 -10.96 -24.12 14.37
C LEU A 221 -9.44 -23.94 14.24
N TYR A 222 -8.89 -23.13 15.15
CA TYR A 222 -7.46 -23.02 15.40
C TYR A 222 -7.09 -23.86 16.64
N PRO A 223 -6.44 -25.04 16.49
CA PRO A 223 -6.09 -25.87 17.62
C PRO A 223 -5.17 -25.15 18.62
N ALA A 224 -5.43 -25.33 19.92
CA ALA A 224 -4.63 -24.75 21.00
C ALA A 224 -3.15 -25.16 20.94
N SER A 225 -2.88 -26.38 20.47
CA SER A 225 -1.52 -26.90 20.28
C SER A 225 -0.67 -26.10 19.28
N LEU A 226 -1.28 -25.24 18.47
CA LEU A 226 -0.57 -24.41 17.47
C LEU A 226 -0.30 -22.98 17.96
N HIS A 227 -0.86 -22.56 19.12
CA HIS A 227 -0.80 -21.15 19.54
C HIS A 227 0.63 -20.69 19.84
N ASP A 228 1.45 -21.57 20.43
CA ASP A 228 2.86 -21.30 20.71
C ASP A 228 3.78 -21.59 19.51
N LEU A 229 3.27 -22.27 18.47
CA LEU A 229 4.03 -22.62 17.27
C LEU A 229 3.88 -21.59 16.15
N HIS A 230 2.79 -20.81 16.18
CA HIS A 230 2.45 -19.87 15.12
C HIS A 230 2.55 -18.43 15.64
N ASP A 231 3.73 -17.82 15.49
CA ASP A 231 3.95 -16.42 15.84
C ASP A 231 3.03 -15.45 15.07
N PHE A 232 2.54 -15.87 13.90
CA PHE A 232 1.63 -15.13 13.04
C PHE A 232 0.31 -15.90 12.88
N PRO A 233 -0.74 -15.55 13.64
CA PRO A 233 -2.03 -16.21 13.49
C PRO A 233 -2.58 -16.10 12.06
N LEU A 234 -2.87 -17.25 11.46
CA LEU A 234 -3.49 -17.39 10.15
C LEU A 234 -4.98 -17.00 10.17
N ALA A 235 -5.59 -16.90 8.99
CA ALA A 235 -7.03 -16.62 8.83
C ALA A 235 -7.48 -15.36 9.60
N ALA A 236 -6.74 -14.26 9.42
CA ALA A 236 -7.10 -12.97 9.99
C ALA A 236 -8.49 -12.54 9.50
N ASP A 237 -9.29 -12.03 10.43
CA ASP A 237 -10.66 -11.63 10.15
C ASP A 237 -11.01 -10.35 10.88
N HIS A 238 -12.10 -9.72 10.47
CA HIS A 238 -12.61 -8.53 11.14
C HIS A 238 -13.27 -8.89 12.47
N LEU A 239 -12.66 -8.50 13.58
CA LEU A 239 -13.23 -8.63 14.91
C LEU A 239 -13.66 -7.28 15.46
N THR A 240 -14.79 -7.24 16.14
CA THR A 240 -15.17 -6.10 16.97
C THR A 240 -14.43 -6.21 18.29
N ILE A 241 -13.44 -5.34 18.50
CA ILE A 241 -12.64 -5.34 19.72
C ILE A 241 -13.45 -4.72 20.85
N THR A 242 -13.73 -5.50 21.89
CA THR A 242 -14.41 -5.05 23.09
C THR A 242 -13.41 -4.61 24.16
N TYR A 243 -13.85 -3.83 25.14
CA TYR A 243 -12.97 -3.31 26.19
C TYR A 243 -12.35 -4.43 27.04
N ASP A 244 -13.07 -5.53 27.26
CA ASP A 244 -12.58 -6.70 28.00
C ASP A 244 -11.39 -7.40 27.30
N MET A 245 -11.32 -7.35 25.96
CA MET A 245 -10.22 -7.89 25.17
C MET A 245 -8.91 -7.08 25.29
N LEU A 246 -8.96 -5.87 25.86
CA LEU A 246 -7.77 -5.04 26.00
C LEU A 246 -6.85 -5.54 27.12
N SER A 247 -5.54 -5.44 26.87
CA SER A 247 -4.53 -5.69 27.90
C SER A 247 -4.65 -4.70 29.07
N PRO A 248 -4.21 -5.06 30.29
CA PRO A 248 -4.21 -4.14 31.43
C PRO A 248 -3.50 -2.80 31.14
N TYR A 249 -2.41 -2.84 30.37
CA TYR A 249 -1.69 -1.65 29.94
C TYR A 249 -2.51 -0.73 29.02
N GLN A 250 -3.25 -1.30 28.06
CA GLN A 250 -4.11 -0.52 27.17
C GLN A 250 -5.27 0.13 27.95
N LYS A 251 -5.87 -0.60 28.89
CA LYS A 251 -6.92 -0.07 29.77
C LYS A 251 -6.40 1.12 30.59
N LYS A 252 -5.19 0.98 31.16
CA LYS A 252 -4.52 2.05 31.89
C LYS A 252 -4.27 3.30 31.03
N ILE A 253 -3.78 3.15 29.79
CA ILE A 253 -3.58 4.31 28.89
C ILE A 253 -4.90 5.03 28.59
N ILE A 254 -5.98 4.27 28.38
CA ILE A 254 -7.30 4.83 28.12
C ILE A 254 -7.77 5.68 29.31
N GLU A 255 -7.60 5.17 30.53
CA GLU A 255 -7.98 5.85 31.77
C GLU A 255 -7.12 7.09 32.06
N GLU A 256 -5.79 6.98 31.94
CA GLU A 256 -4.87 8.09 32.22
C GLU A 256 -4.92 9.19 31.14
N GLY A 257 -5.20 8.80 29.89
CA GLY A 257 -5.23 9.70 28.75
C GLY A 257 -6.61 10.29 28.44
N ASP A 258 -7.64 9.97 29.21
CA ASP A 258 -9.05 10.32 28.95
C ASP A 258 -9.47 10.01 27.50
N ILE A 259 -9.06 8.83 27.01
CA ILE A 259 -9.27 8.45 25.60
C ILE A 259 -10.64 7.78 25.46
N HIS A 260 -11.49 8.30 24.58
CA HIS A 260 -12.75 7.64 24.27
C HIS A 260 -12.53 6.28 23.57
N PHE A 261 -13.02 5.19 24.17
CA PHE A 261 -13.05 3.87 23.53
C PHE A 261 -14.40 3.66 22.82
N PRO A 262 -14.43 3.56 21.48
CA PRO A 262 -15.67 3.44 20.73
C PRO A 262 -16.33 2.06 20.95
N THR A 263 -17.65 2.04 20.99
CA THR A 263 -18.47 0.81 21.14
C THR A 263 -18.38 -0.12 19.92
N GLN A 264 -18.11 0.43 18.74
CA GLN A 264 -17.87 -0.33 17.51
C GLN A 264 -16.44 -0.13 17.04
N ASN A 265 -15.58 -1.11 17.35
CA ASN A 265 -14.16 -1.06 17.00
C ASN A 265 -13.79 -2.27 16.13
N ARG A 266 -14.29 -2.29 14.89
CA ARG A 266 -14.02 -3.38 13.94
C ARG A 266 -12.58 -3.27 13.43
N LYS A 267 -11.76 -4.31 13.65
CA LYS A 267 -10.34 -4.37 13.26
C LYS A 267 -10.04 -5.69 12.58
N LEU A 268 -9.29 -5.64 11.47
CA LEU A 268 -8.67 -6.82 10.90
C LEU A 268 -7.63 -7.36 11.89
N THR A 269 -7.90 -8.52 12.46
CA THR A 269 -7.16 -9.02 13.62
C THR A 269 -6.70 -10.46 13.39
N PRO A 270 -5.38 -10.71 13.27
CA PRO A 270 -4.84 -12.06 13.35
C PRO A 270 -5.09 -12.59 14.75
N SER A 271 -5.83 -13.69 14.88
CA SER A 271 -6.22 -14.23 16.18
C SER A 271 -6.49 -15.73 16.08
N PHE A 272 -6.18 -16.43 17.16
CA PHE A 272 -6.41 -17.87 17.29
C PHE A 272 -7.86 -18.27 17.63
N THR A 273 -8.79 -17.31 17.61
CA THR A 273 -10.18 -17.57 17.95
C THR A 273 -10.85 -18.45 16.90
N PHE A 274 -11.88 -19.19 17.32
CA PHE A 274 -12.74 -19.93 16.39
C PHE A 274 -13.41 -18.97 15.40
N LYS A 275 -13.40 -19.32 14.11
CA LYS A 275 -13.97 -18.51 13.04
C LYS A 275 -15.27 -19.12 12.56
N THR A 276 -16.32 -18.34 12.53
CA THR A 276 -17.64 -18.73 12.02
C THR A 276 -17.95 -18.00 10.72
N ASN A 277 -18.55 -18.68 9.75
CA ASN A 277 -18.92 -18.10 8.45
C ASN A 277 -17.75 -17.36 7.77
N PHE A 278 -16.55 -17.88 7.92
CA PHE A 278 -15.34 -17.28 7.37
C PHE A 278 -15.27 -17.56 5.88
N VAL A 279 -15.34 -16.51 5.07
CA VAL A 279 -15.24 -16.63 3.61
C VAL A 279 -13.76 -16.64 3.19
N VAL A 280 -13.38 -17.60 2.35
CA VAL A 280 -11.98 -17.84 1.99
C VAL A 280 -11.82 -18.41 0.59
N HIS A 281 -10.76 -18.00 -0.10
CA HIS A 281 -10.34 -18.60 -1.35
C HIS A 281 -9.82 -20.03 -1.12
N TYR A 282 -10.17 -20.98 -1.98
CA TYR A 282 -9.83 -22.41 -1.78
C TYR A 282 -8.33 -22.68 -1.58
N LEU A 283 -7.45 -21.97 -2.29
CA LEU A 283 -5.99 -22.11 -2.10
C LEU A 283 -5.53 -21.66 -0.70
N ASN A 284 -6.13 -20.60 -0.16
CA ASN A 284 -5.83 -20.14 1.20
C ASN A 284 -6.37 -21.12 2.23
N LEU A 285 -7.55 -21.71 2.00
CA LEU A 285 -8.09 -22.75 2.87
C LEU A 285 -7.19 -23.99 2.88
N LYS A 286 -6.71 -24.43 1.71
CA LYS A 286 -5.73 -25.50 1.56
C LYS A 286 -4.47 -25.22 2.35
N PHE A 287 -3.91 -24.01 2.23
CA PHE A 287 -2.76 -23.58 3.02
C PHE A 287 -3.04 -23.61 4.54
N TYR A 288 -4.19 -23.10 4.99
CA TYR A 288 -4.55 -23.10 6.40
C TYR A 288 -4.66 -24.51 6.99
N VAL A 289 -5.28 -25.44 6.27
CA VAL A 289 -5.40 -26.84 6.70
C VAL A 289 -4.04 -27.55 6.68
N GLN A 290 -3.19 -27.27 5.70
CA GLN A 290 -1.80 -27.74 5.69
C GLN A 290 -0.99 -27.24 6.90
N LYS A 291 -1.33 -26.05 7.41
CA LYS A 291 -0.78 -25.50 8.66
C LYS A 291 -1.50 -25.99 9.92
N GLY A 292 -2.43 -26.93 9.80
CA GLY A 292 -3.07 -27.60 10.94
C GLY A 292 -4.38 -26.97 11.43
N LEU A 293 -4.92 -25.95 10.75
CA LEU A 293 -6.27 -25.47 11.03
C LEU A 293 -7.30 -26.54 10.62
N ILE A 294 -8.41 -26.62 11.34
CA ILE A 294 -9.42 -27.67 11.14
C ILE A 294 -10.72 -27.05 10.65
N VAL A 295 -11.17 -27.43 9.46
CA VAL A 295 -12.50 -27.07 8.96
C VAL A 295 -13.54 -27.86 9.73
N LYS A 296 -14.45 -27.18 10.42
CA LYS A 296 -15.57 -27.80 11.15
C LYS A 296 -16.82 -27.93 10.30
N LYS A 297 -17.05 -26.97 9.41
CA LYS A 297 -18.24 -26.94 8.56
C LYS A 297 -17.99 -26.12 7.31
N ILE A 298 -18.58 -26.56 6.19
CA ILE A 298 -18.72 -25.76 4.97
C ILE A 298 -20.20 -25.41 4.84
N HIS A 299 -20.52 -24.11 4.77
CA HIS A 299 -21.91 -23.64 4.72
C HIS A 299 -22.39 -23.43 3.28
N ARG A 300 -21.57 -22.78 2.46
CA ARG A 300 -21.85 -22.51 1.04
C ARG A 300 -20.55 -22.32 0.27
N VAL A 301 -20.62 -22.58 -1.04
CA VAL A 301 -19.48 -22.49 -1.95
C VAL A 301 -19.91 -21.77 -3.22
N LEU A 302 -19.13 -20.75 -3.59
CA LEU A 302 -19.24 -20.04 -4.86
C LEU A 302 -18.13 -20.52 -5.79
N GLY A 303 -18.51 -21.16 -6.89
CA GLY A 303 -17.60 -21.52 -7.99
C GLY A 303 -17.47 -20.38 -9.00
N PHE A 304 -16.31 -20.31 -9.66
CA PHE A 304 -16.02 -19.34 -10.72
C PHE A 304 -14.99 -19.89 -11.70
N LYS A 305 -15.05 -19.44 -12.96
CA LYS A 305 -13.96 -19.62 -13.92
C LYS A 305 -12.80 -18.70 -13.56
N GLN A 306 -11.58 -19.21 -13.59
CA GLN A 306 -10.37 -18.45 -13.26
C GLN A 306 -9.27 -18.60 -14.33
N GLU A 307 -8.48 -17.54 -14.52
CA GLU A 307 -7.34 -17.50 -15.44
C GLU A 307 -6.26 -16.55 -14.89
N ASN A 308 -4.99 -16.76 -15.28
CA ASN A 308 -3.87 -15.85 -15.00
C ASN A 308 -3.92 -14.60 -15.88
N TRP A 309 -5.09 -13.96 -15.99
CA TRP A 309 -5.35 -12.97 -17.04
C TRP A 309 -4.48 -11.70 -16.89
N LEU A 310 -4.05 -11.33 -15.69
CA LEU A 310 -3.16 -10.18 -15.44
C LEU A 310 -1.66 -10.50 -15.51
N GLU A 311 -1.25 -11.77 -15.51
CA GLU A 311 0.16 -12.16 -15.37
C GLU A 311 1.04 -11.55 -16.48
N SER A 312 0.57 -11.62 -17.72
CA SER A 312 1.30 -11.08 -18.88
C SER A 312 1.46 -9.56 -18.81
N TYR A 313 0.44 -8.86 -18.32
CA TYR A 313 0.48 -7.41 -18.12
C TYR A 313 1.41 -7.00 -16.97
N VAL A 314 1.39 -7.73 -15.84
CA VAL A 314 2.32 -7.48 -14.73
C VAL A 314 3.76 -7.68 -15.18
N ARG A 315 4.03 -8.78 -15.90
CA ARG A 315 5.36 -9.07 -16.45
C ARG A 315 5.84 -7.97 -17.39
N PHE A 316 4.98 -7.52 -18.29
CA PHE A 316 5.26 -6.39 -19.18
C PHE A 316 5.68 -5.13 -18.41
N ASN A 317 4.94 -4.78 -17.35
CA ASN A 317 5.27 -3.60 -16.55
C ASN A 317 6.59 -3.73 -15.79
N ASN A 318 6.85 -4.90 -15.20
CA ASN A 318 8.12 -5.19 -14.52
C ASN A 318 9.30 -5.04 -15.50
N GLU A 319 9.17 -5.53 -16.73
CA GLU A 319 10.21 -5.37 -17.77
C GLU A 319 10.44 -3.90 -18.14
N LYS A 320 9.37 -3.08 -18.23
CA LYS A 320 9.51 -1.64 -18.51
C LYS A 320 10.12 -0.87 -17.34
N GLU A 321 9.89 -1.29 -16.11
CA GLU A 321 10.47 -0.70 -14.92
C GLU A 321 11.99 -0.94 -14.85
N CYS A 322 12.44 -2.19 -15.03
CA CYS A 322 13.87 -2.52 -15.06
C CYS A 322 14.64 -1.72 -16.12
N LEU A 323 14.05 -1.54 -17.31
CA LEU A 323 14.66 -0.72 -18.37
C LEU A 323 14.75 0.76 -18.02
N GLN A 324 13.84 1.29 -17.19
CA GLN A 324 13.85 2.68 -16.77
C GLN A 324 14.86 2.97 -15.66
N GLU A 325 15.04 2.06 -14.70
CA GLU A 325 16.08 2.21 -13.66
C GLU A 325 17.49 2.31 -14.26
N ILE A 326 17.77 1.52 -15.30
CA ILE A 326 19.05 1.57 -16.04
C ILE A 326 19.26 2.95 -16.69
N ASN A 327 18.20 3.60 -17.14
CA ASN A 327 18.28 4.89 -17.81
C ASN A 327 18.28 6.09 -16.85
N LEU A 328 17.58 6.01 -15.72
CA LEU A 328 17.60 7.05 -14.67
C LEU A 328 19.00 7.17 -14.04
N LYS A 329 19.69 6.05 -13.79
CA LYS A 329 21.08 6.04 -13.31
C LYS A 329 22.09 6.65 -14.29
N LYS A 330 21.72 6.87 -15.56
CA LYS A 330 22.56 7.54 -16.58
C LYS A 330 22.27 9.02 -16.71
N ILE A 331 21.15 9.51 -16.15
CA ILE A 331 20.69 10.89 -16.29
C ILE A 331 21.07 11.75 -15.08
N PHE A 332 21.42 11.13 -13.95
CA PHE A 332 21.88 11.79 -12.73
C PHE A 332 23.37 11.59 -12.48
#